data_AF-A0AAV6EIQ7-F1
#
_entry.id   AF-A0AAV6EIQ7-F1
#
_cell.length_a   1.000
_cell.length_b   1.000
_cell.length_c   1.000
_cell.angle_alpha   90.00
_cell.angle_beta   90.00
_cell.angle_gamma   90.00
#
_symmetry.space_group_name_H-M   'P 1'
#
loop_
_entity.id
_entity.type
_entity.pdbx_description
1 polymer ?
#
loop_
_entity_poly.entity_id
_entity_poly.type
_entity_poly.pdbx_seq_one_letter_code
_entity_poly.pdbx_strand_id
1 'polypeptide(L)' 'MVEVKGDDRINDDSRIKLKLGSKWADKAGDKYFYFMVFENSKIEGSLLVGEFIDTIKEL' A
#
# COMPACT_ATOMS: atom_id res chain seq x y z
N MET A 1 -4.06 -4.74 6.33
CA MET A 1 -4.35 -5.34 5.01
C MET A 1 -3.25 -4.98 4.03
N VAL A 2 -2.80 -5.96 3.27
CA VAL A 2 -1.71 -5.79 2.29
C VAL A 2 -2.24 -6.19 0.92
N GLU A 3 -2.11 -5.33 -0.06
CA GLU A 3 -2.46 -5.60 -1.46
C GLU A 3 -1.19 -5.55 -2.31
N VAL A 4 -0.83 -6.69 -2.91
CA VAL A 4 0.37 -6.81 -3.76
C VAL A 4 -0.02 -6.72 -5.23
N LYS A 5 0.70 -5.90 -6.00
CA LYS A 5 0.46 -5.67 -7.42
C LYS A 5 1.76 -5.83 -8.25
N GLY A 6 1.63 -6.51 -9.39
CA GLY A 6 2.65 -6.50 -10.45
C GLY A 6 2.58 -5.26 -11.32
N ASP A 7 3.60 -5.06 -12.15
CA ASP A 7 3.85 -3.82 -12.93
C ASP A 7 2.72 -3.39 -13.87
N ASP A 8 1.92 -4.34 -14.36
CA ASP A 8 0.92 -4.12 -15.41
C ASP A 8 -0.36 -3.39 -14.92
N ARG A 9 -0.35 -2.84 -13.69
CA ARG A 9 -1.55 -2.29 -13.01
C ARG A 9 -1.34 -0.92 -12.37
N ILE A 10 -0.39 -0.14 -12.88
CA ILE A 10 -0.22 1.26 -12.51
C ILE A 10 -1.21 2.10 -13.30
N ASN A 11 -2.39 2.32 -12.72
CA ASN A 11 -3.45 3.12 -13.33
C ASN A 11 -4.16 3.98 -12.26
N ASP A 12 -5.04 4.88 -12.71
CA ASP A 12 -5.80 5.77 -11.81
C ASP A 12 -6.68 5.01 -10.80
N ASP A 13 -7.12 3.79 -11.13
CA ASP A 13 -7.88 2.92 -10.22
C ASP A 13 -7.04 2.51 -9.00
N SER A 14 -5.76 2.20 -9.17
CA SER A 14 -4.84 1.92 -8.06
C SER A 14 -4.71 3.12 -7.11
N ARG A 15 -4.73 4.36 -7.63
CA ARG A 15 -4.67 5.58 -6.80
C ARG A 15 -5.95 5.79 -5.98
N ILE A 16 -7.11 5.52 -6.57
CA ILE A 16 -8.41 5.62 -5.88
C ILE A 16 -8.49 4.57 -4.76
N LYS A 17 -8.10 3.33 -5.04
CA LYS A 17 -8.09 2.23 -4.06
C LYS A 17 -7.15 2.50 -2.90
N LEU A 18 -5.95 3.02 -3.19
CA LEU A 18 -5.00 3.43 -2.16
C LEU A 18 -5.63 4.44 -1.20
N LYS A 19 -6.21 5.52 -1.73
CA LYS A 19 -6.84 6.57 -0.93
C LYS A 19 -8.00 6.05 -0.08
N LEU A 20 -8.80 5.11 -0.60
CA LEU A 20 -9.90 4.51 0.13
C LEU A 20 -9.38 3.60 1.26
N GLY A 21 -8.40 2.74 0.96
CA GLY A 21 -7.79 1.84 1.94
C GLY A 21 -7.10 2.58 3.08
N SER A 22 -6.37 3.66 2.79
CA SER A 22 -5.78 4.53 3.80
C SER A 22 -6.85 5.15 4.70
N LYS A 23 -7.92 5.72 4.13
CA LYS A 23 -9.03 6.27 4.92
C LYS A 23 -9.71 5.24 5.82
N TRP A 24 -9.81 3.99 5.36
CA TRP A 24 -10.35 2.91 6.18
C TRP A 24 -9.43 2.54 7.34
N ALA A 25 -8.11 2.51 7.11
CA ALA A 25 -7.13 2.30 8.17
C ALA A 25 -7.18 3.42 9.22
N ASP A 26 -7.20 4.69 8.79
CA ASP A 26 -7.33 5.84 9.68
C ASP A 26 -8.58 5.76 10.56
N LYS A 27 -9.68 5.22 10.02
CA LYS A 27 -10.95 5.04 10.74
C LYS A 27 -10.94 3.81 11.66
N ALA A 28 -10.21 2.76 11.31
CA ALA A 28 -10.09 1.53 12.08
C ALA A 28 -9.19 1.68 13.32
N GLY A 29 -8.38 2.75 13.36
CA GLY A 29 -7.49 3.09 14.46
C GLY A 29 -6.13 2.39 14.39
N ASP A 30 -5.27 2.68 15.36
CA ASP A 30 -3.81 2.44 15.30
C ASP A 30 -3.38 0.97 15.24
N LYS A 31 -4.33 0.02 15.35
CA LYS A 31 -4.08 -1.42 15.24
C LYS A 31 -4.25 -1.95 13.82
N TYR A 32 -4.64 -1.11 12.87
CA TYR A 32 -4.89 -1.53 11.50
C TYR A 32 -4.03 -0.74 10.52
N PHE A 33 -3.06 -1.42 9.93
CA PHE A 33 -2.22 -0.85 8.88
C PHE A 33 -2.72 -1.27 7.51
N TYR A 34 -2.73 -0.34 6.57
CA TYR A 34 -3.01 -0.61 5.16
C TYR A 34 -1.77 -0.30 4.31
N PHE A 35 -1.36 -1.28 3.51
CA PHE A 35 -0.25 -1.15 2.59
C PHE A 35 -0.67 -1.60 1.20
N MET A 36 -0.33 -0.77 0.21
CA MET A 36 -0.32 -1.19 -1.18
C MET A 36 1.14 -1.36 -1.59
N VAL A 37 1.48 -2.53 -2.12
CA VAL A 37 2.86 -2.93 -2.37
C VAL A 37 3.01 -3.31 -3.84
N PHE A 38 4.02 -2.75 -4.50
CA PHE A 38 4.34 -3.02 -5.90
C PHE A 38 5.71 -3.69 -6.05
N GLU A 39 5.89 -4.46 -7.13
CA GLU A 39 7.13 -5.17 -7.41
C GLU A 39 8.23 -4.25 -7.97
N ASN A 40 8.05 -3.64 -9.15
CA ASN A 40 9.13 -2.86 -9.78
C ASN A 40 8.83 -1.35 -9.91
N SER A 41 7.55 -0.94 -9.89
CA SER A 41 7.19 0.48 -9.94
C SER A 41 5.99 0.79 -9.04
N LYS A 42 6.10 1.85 -8.24
CA LYS A 42 5.12 2.26 -7.23
C LYS A 42 4.48 3.60 -7.57
N ILE A 43 3.26 3.81 -7.06
CA ILE A 43 2.59 5.12 -7.06
C ILE A 43 2.83 5.86 -5.74
N GLU A 44 2.65 7.18 -5.75
CA GLU A 44 2.73 8.01 -4.55
C GLU A 44 1.83 7.47 -3.41
N GLY A 45 2.42 7.28 -2.22
CA GLY A 45 1.75 6.72 -1.05
C GLY A 45 1.69 5.19 -1.00
N SER A 46 2.30 4.47 -1.95
CA SER A 46 2.49 3.01 -1.91
C SER A 46 3.97 2.65 -1.68
N LEU A 47 4.25 1.38 -1.41
CA LEU A 47 5.59 0.87 -1.14
C LEU A 47 6.04 -0.11 -2.23
N LEU A 48 7.34 -0.22 -2.44
CA LEU A 48 7.93 -1.38 -3.11
C LEU A 48 8.04 -2.56 -2.14
N VAL A 49 8.14 -3.78 -2.66
CA VAL A 49 8.28 -5.00 -1.83
C VAL A 49 9.43 -4.88 -0.82
N GLY A 50 10.58 -4.34 -1.23
CA GLY A 50 11.72 -4.13 -0.32
C GLY A 50 11.38 -3.18 0.83
N GLU A 51 10.80 -2.02 0.52
CA GLU A 51 10.41 -1.02 1.51
C GLU A 51 9.32 -1.52 2.46
N PHE A 52 8.39 -2.34 1.96
CA PHE A 52 7.37 -2.99 2.77
C PHE A 52 7.98 -3.97 3.77
N ILE A 53 8.93 -4.81 3.32
CA ILE A 53 9.63 -5.75 4.21
C ILE A 53 10.35 -4.99 5.33
N ASP A 54 11.03 -3.90 5.00
CA ASP A 54 11.75 -3.11 6.01
C ASP A 54 10.79 -2.40 6.97
N THR A 55 9.68 -1.85 6.47
CA THR A 55 8.63 -1.24 7.31
C THR A 55 8.05 -2.24 8.32
N ILE A 56 7.78 -3.49 7.90
CA ILE A 56 7.24 -4.53 8.78
C ILE A 56 8.25 -4.98 9.84
N LYS A 57 9.56 -4.92 9.56
CA LYS A 57 10.58 -5.25 10.56
C LYS A 57 10.68 -4.20 11.67
N GLU A 58 10.28 -2.97 11.40
CA GLU A 58 10.33 -1.84 12.33
C GLU A 58 9.03 -1.61 13.13
N LEU A 59 7.95 -2.30 12.75
CA LEU A 59 6.63 -2.28 13.39
C LEU A 59 6.55 -3.23 14.60
#